data_AF-A0A6J7FN89-F1
#
_entry.id   AF-A0A6J7FN89-F1
#
_cell.length_a   1.000
_cell.length_b   1.000
_cell.length_c   1.000
_cell.angle_alpha   90.00
_cell.angle_beta   90.00
_cell.angle_gamma   90.00
#
_symmetry.space_group_name_H-M   'P 1'
#
loop_
_entity.id
_entity.type
_entity.pdbx_description
1 polymer ?
#
loop_
_entity_poly.entity_id
_entity_poly.type
_entity_poly.pdbx_seq_one_letter_code
_entity_poly.pdbx_strand_id
1 'polypeptide(L)'
;MGAIGAPWHVMDVSNNFPGHRREVVVLGSTASATLPGSESDHVEVHDHSGTERIAFTAEQPLLAELRCFLGYLTGGPAPITNAREGAITVRRIAEIRQHILDRQSPASMEQRN
;
A
#
# COMPACT_ATOMS: atom_id res chain seq x y z
N MET A 1 -11.44 -15.45 0.58
CA MET A 1 -12.71 -14.89 0.07
C MET A 1 -13.12 -13.76 1.00
N GLY A 2 -13.16 -12.51 0.54
CA GLY A 2 -13.79 -11.44 1.32
C GLY A 2 -15.27 -11.80 1.48
N ALA A 3 -15.74 -12.00 2.70
CA ALA A 3 -17.14 -12.28 2.96
C ALA A 3 -18.02 -11.18 2.33
N ILE A 4 -19.22 -11.51 1.88
CA ILE A 4 -20.18 -10.52 1.38
C ILE A 4 -20.36 -9.46 2.48
N GLY A 5 -19.95 -8.22 2.21
CA GLY A 5 -19.96 -7.10 3.18
C GLY A 5 -18.60 -6.73 3.79
N ALA A 6 -17.52 -7.49 3.52
CA ALA A 6 -16.17 -7.11 3.93
C ALA A 6 -15.64 -5.95 3.06
N PRO A 7 -14.86 -5.02 3.63
CA PRO A 7 -14.26 -3.94 2.87
C PRO A 7 -13.30 -4.48 1.80
N TRP A 8 -13.36 -3.90 0.60
CA TRP A 8 -12.46 -4.23 -0.53
C TRP A 8 -11.00 -3.88 -0.25
N HIS A 9 -10.75 -3.00 0.71
CA HIS A 9 -9.43 -2.55 1.10
C HIS A 9 -9.43 -2.17 2.58
N VAL A 10 -8.44 -2.66 3.32
CA VAL A 10 -8.19 -2.33 4.72
C VAL A 10 -6.75 -1.83 4.83
N MET A 11 -6.56 -0.74 5.55
CA MET A 11 -5.24 -0.16 5.78
C MET A 11 -5.16 0.31 7.23
N ASP A 12 -4.10 -0.13 7.90
CA ASP A 12 -3.74 0.33 9.23
C ASP A 12 -2.43 1.11 9.15
N VAL A 13 -2.42 2.30 9.72
CA VAL A 13 -1.23 3.16 9.80
C VAL A 13 -1.11 3.67 11.23
N SER A 14 0.03 3.41 11.86
CA SER A 14 0.30 3.86 13.22
C SER A 14 1.75 4.28 13.37
N ASN A 15 1.96 5.40 14.06
CA ASN A 15 3.27 5.84 14.51
C ASN A 15 3.53 5.49 16.00
N ASN A 16 2.58 4.80 16.65
CA ASN A 16 2.64 4.44 18.07
C ASN A 16 2.45 2.92 18.28
N PHE A 17 2.77 2.12 17.25
CA PHE A 17 2.76 0.66 17.36
C PHE A 17 4.08 0.17 17.97
N PRO A 18 4.10 -0.82 18.88
CA PRO A 18 5.31 -1.27 19.57
C PRO A 18 6.33 -2.02 18.68
N GLY A 19 6.16 -2.01 17.36
CA GLY A 19 7.08 -2.62 16.41
C GLY A 19 7.00 -1.98 15.02
N HIS A 20 7.94 -2.34 14.14
CA HIS A 20 7.91 -1.93 12.74
C HIS A 20 7.30 -3.04 11.89
N ARG A 21 6.02 -2.89 11.55
CA ARG A 21 5.33 -3.81 10.64
C ARG A 21 4.92 -3.05 9.38
N ARG A 22 5.43 -3.51 8.23
CA ARG A 22 5.03 -3.06 6.90
C ARG A 22 4.68 -4.31 6.11
N GLU A 23 3.41 -4.49 5.84
CA GLU A 23 2.92 -5.69 5.17
C GLU A 23 1.86 -5.28 4.17
N VAL A 24 1.90 -5.90 2.99
CA VAL A 24 0.84 -5.77 1.99
C VAL A 24 0.34 -7.17 1.69
N VAL A 25 -0.97 -7.36 1.79
CA VAL A 25 -1.63 -8.63 1.47
C VAL A 25 -2.66 -8.40 0.39
N VAL A 26 -2.56 -9.17 -0.70
CA VAL A 26 -3.56 -9.22 -1.76
C VAL A 26 -4.27 -10.56 -1.66
N LEU A 27 -5.58 -10.52 -1.44
CA LEU A 27 -6.42 -11.71 -1.35
C LEU A 27 -7.08 -11.99 -2.70
N GLY A 28 -6.71 -13.10 -3.32
CA GLY A 28 -7.36 -13.64 -4.51
C GLY A 28 -8.50 -14.61 -4.18
N SER A 29 -9.13 -15.12 -5.23
CA SER A 29 -10.15 -16.17 -5.10
C SER A 29 -9.55 -17.55 -4.77
N THR A 30 -8.31 -17.80 -5.21
CA THR A 30 -7.64 -19.11 -5.09
C THR A 30 -6.36 -19.08 -4.25
N ALA A 31 -5.78 -17.90 -4.06
CA ALA A 31 -4.50 -17.71 -3.38
C ALA A 31 -4.45 -16.34 -2.70
N SER A 32 -3.45 -16.14 -1.84
CA SER A 32 -3.07 -14.83 -1.29
C SER A 32 -1.60 -14.55 -1.57
N ALA A 33 -1.28 -13.29 -1.87
CA ALA A 33 0.09 -12.83 -2.05
C ALA A 33 0.44 -11.84 -0.93
N THR A 34 1.54 -12.08 -0.23
CA THR A 34 2.01 -11.27 0.90
C THR A 34 3.40 -10.73 0.63
N LEU A 35 3.57 -9.42 0.77
CA LEU A 35 4.87 -8.79 0.93
C LEU A 35 5.11 -8.59 2.44
N PRO A 36 5.98 -9.38 3.09
CA PRO A 36 6.03 -9.46 4.55
C PRO A 36 6.79 -8.31 5.24
N GLY A 37 7.49 -7.47 4.47
CA GLY A 37 8.36 -6.42 5.01
C GLY A 37 8.88 -5.47 3.94
N SER A 38 9.38 -4.29 4.35
CA SER A 38 10.00 -3.33 3.44
C SER A 38 11.34 -3.80 2.88
N GLU A 39 12.05 -4.65 3.63
CA GLU A 39 13.35 -5.22 3.25
C GLU A 39 13.21 -6.59 2.59
N SER A 40 11.98 -7.04 2.31
CA SER A 40 11.76 -8.32 1.65
C SER A 40 12.24 -8.24 0.20
N ASP A 41 12.82 -9.34 -0.27
CA ASP A 41 13.25 -9.57 -1.65
C ASP A 41 12.32 -10.56 -2.38
N HIS A 42 11.19 -10.91 -1.77
CA HIS A 42 10.23 -11.85 -2.31
C HIS A 42 8.78 -11.55 -1.92
N VAL A 43 7.86 -12.05 -2.72
CA VAL A 43 6.44 -12.14 -2.38
C VAL A 43 6.14 -13.59 -2.00
N GLU A 44 5.48 -13.80 -0.87
CA GLU A 44 4.99 -15.10 -0.45
C GLU A 44 3.60 -15.35 -1.02
N VAL A 45 3.47 -16.32 -1.92
CA VAL A 45 2.18 -16.73 -2.49
C VAL A 45 1.72 -17.98 -1.76
N HIS A 46 0.54 -17.92 -1.15
CA HIS A 46 -0.07 -19.01 -0.41
C HIS A 46 -1.34 -19.46 -1.12
N ASP A 47 -1.42 -20.74 -1.48
CA ASP A 47 -2.61 -21.37 -2.06
C ASP A 47 -2.94 -22.70 -1.37
N HIS A 48 -3.79 -23.54 -2.00
CA HIS A 48 -4.16 -24.83 -1.43
C HIS A 48 -3.02 -25.87 -1.45
N SER A 49 -1.97 -25.65 -2.24
CA SER A 49 -0.85 -26.57 -2.46
C SER A 49 0.33 -26.26 -1.55
N GLY A 50 0.43 -25.02 -1.06
CA GLY A 50 1.42 -24.60 -0.08
C GLY A 50 1.83 -23.15 -0.24
N THR A 51 3.07 -22.86 0.15
CA THR A 51 3.69 -21.53 0.04
C THR A 51 4.79 -21.55 -1.01
N GLU A 52 4.72 -20.63 -1.96
CA GLU A 52 5.76 -20.32 -2.93
C GLU A 52 6.39 -18.95 -2.62
N ARG A 53 7.69 -18.80 -2.87
CA ARG A 53 8.39 -17.51 -2.79
C ARG A 53 8.78 -17.03 -4.18
N ILE A 54 8.21 -15.92 -4.61
CA ILE A 54 8.53 -15.26 -5.87
C ILE A 54 9.53 -14.14 -5.59
N ALA A 55 10.80 -14.34 -5.95
CA ALA A 55 11.85 -13.35 -5.76
C ALA A 55 11.71 -12.15 -6.72
N PHE A 56 12.14 -10.98 -6.27
CA PHE A 56 12.28 -9.76 -7.09
C PHE A 56 13.62 -9.06 -6.80
N THR A 57 13.97 -8.09 -7.62
CA THR A 57 15.24 -7.37 -7.48
C THR A 57 15.25 -6.51 -6.23
N ALA A 58 16.21 -6.75 -5.33
CA ALA A 58 16.45 -5.94 -4.13
C ALA A 58 17.22 -4.63 -4.42
N GLU A 59 17.06 -4.03 -5.60
CA GLU A 59 17.60 -2.69 -5.84
C GLU A 59 16.90 -1.72 -4.89
N GLN A 60 17.67 -0.82 -4.26
CA GLN A 60 17.09 0.20 -3.41
C GLN A 60 16.05 1.02 -4.20
N PRO A 61 14.77 1.04 -3.80
CA PRO A 61 13.71 1.66 -4.61
C PRO A 61 14.00 3.12 -4.96
N LEU A 62 14.51 3.90 -3.99
CA LEU A 62 14.88 5.30 -4.21
C LEU A 62 16.01 5.45 -5.24
N LEU A 63 16.98 4.53 -5.25
CA LEU A 63 18.06 4.56 -6.23
C LEU A 63 17.53 4.29 -7.65
N ALA A 64 16.65 3.29 -7.79
CA ALA A 64 15.98 2.97 -9.05
C ALA A 64 15.16 4.18 -9.56
N GLU A 65 14.40 4.82 -8.67
CA GLU A 65 13.60 6.00 -8.98
C GLU A 65 14.46 7.19 -9.43
N LEU A 66 15.54 7.49 -8.71
CA LEU A 66 16.45 8.60 -9.05
C LEU A 66 17.16 8.36 -10.39
N ARG A 67 17.59 7.12 -10.66
CA ARG A 67 18.17 6.74 -11.96
C ARG A 67 17.18 6.93 -13.09
N CYS A 68 15.94 6.49 -12.89
CA CYS A 68 14.86 6.68 -13.86
C CYS A 68 14.60 8.18 -14.11
N PHE A 69 14.52 8.98 -13.05
CA PHE A 69 14.29 10.43 -13.14
C PHE A 69 15.42 11.14 -13.89
N LEU A 70 16.68 10.88 -13.54
CA LEU A 70 17.83 11.47 -14.23
C LEU A 70 17.90 11.03 -15.70
N GLY A 71 17.62 9.75 -15.97
CA GLY A 71 17.56 9.22 -17.33
C GLY A 71 16.49 9.92 -18.17
N TYR A 72 15.31 10.16 -17.59
CA TYR A 72 14.23 10.91 -18.26
C TYR A 72 14.65 12.34 -18.60
N LEU A 73 15.33 13.05 -17.69
CA LEU A 73 15.81 14.41 -17.95
C LEU A 73 16.81 14.48 -19.12
N THR A 74 17.52 13.38 -19.40
CA THR A 74 18.43 13.26 -20.55
C THR A 74 17.77 12.71 -21.81
N GLY A 75 16.44 12.64 -21.86
CA GLY A 75 15.68 12.16 -23.03
C GLY A 75 15.32 10.67 -23.01
N GLY A 76 15.54 9.99 -21.88
CA GLY A 76 15.11 8.61 -21.66
C GLY A 76 13.59 8.45 -21.51
N PRO A 77 13.10 7.22 -21.24
CA PRO A 77 11.68 6.97 -21.05
C PRO A 77 11.13 7.72 -19.84
N ALA A 78 9.84 8.08 -19.89
CA ALA A 78 9.17 8.71 -18.76
C ALA A 78 9.12 7.77 -17.54
N PRO A 79 9.19 8.31 -16.30
CA PRO A 79 8.96 7.52 -15.09
C PRO A 79 7.59 6.85 -15.10
N ILE A 80 7.49 5.72 -14.39
CA ILE A 80 6.25 4.92 -14.29
C ILE A 80 5.09 5.77 -13.77
N THR A 81 5.38 6.69 -12.85
CA THR A 81 4.40 7.61 -12.27
C THR A 81 4.66 9.04 -12.72
N ASN A 82 3.59 9.80 -12.92
CA ASN A 82 3.66 11.20 -13.35
C ASN A 82 3.09 12.16 -12.28
N ALA A 83 3.30 13.46 -12.49
CA ALA A 83 2.86 14.50 -11.56
C ALA A 83 1.33 14.51 -11.33
N ARG A 84 0.54 14.13 -12.33
CA ARG A 84 -0.92 14.07 -12.21
C ARG A 84 -1.34 12.95 -11.26
N GLU A 85 -0.75 11.76 -11.38
CA GLU A 85 -0.98 10.65 -10.46
C GLU A 85 -0.57 11.00 -9.04
N GLY A 86 0.59 11.64 -8.86
CA GLY A 86 1.04 12.15 -7.57
C GLY A 86 0.03 13.13 -6.94
N ALA A 87 -0.50 14.07 -7.73
CA ALA A 87 -1.51 15.01 -7.27
C ALA A 87 -2.85 14.33 -6.89
N ILE A 88 -3.24 13.28 -7.60
CA ILE A 88 -4.41 12.47 -7.25
C ILE A 88 -4.19 11.76 -5.91
N THR A 89 -3.03 11.13 -5.72
CA THR A 89 -2.69 10.45 -4.46
C THR A 89 -2.72 11.40 -3.27
N VAL A 90 -2.08 12.57 -3.37
CA VAL A 90 -2.08 13.58 -2.29
C VAL A 90 -3.51 14.03 -1.96
N ARG A 91 -4.35 14.23 -2.98
CA ARG A 91 -5.75 14.60 -2.78
C ARG A 91 -6.53 13.52 -2.03
N ARG A 92 -6.39 12.25 -2.42
CA ARG A 92 -7.06 11.13 -1.73
C ARG A 92 -6.63 11.01 -0.27
N ILE A 93 -5.34 11.20 0.02
CA ILE A 93 -4.83 11.23 1.40
C ILE A 93 -5.49 12.36 2.20
N ALA A 94 -5.62 13.55 1.61
CA ALA A 94 -6.29 14.68 2.25
C ALA A 94 -7.77 14.41 2.52
N GLU A 95 -8.49 13.80 1.58
CA GLU A 95 -9.90 13.40 1.74
C GLU A 95 -10.07 12.36 2.86
N ILE A 96 -9.23 11.32 2.89
CA ILE A 96 -9.22 10.31 3.96
C ILE A 96 -9.01 10.97 5.32
N ARG A 97 -8.08 11.93 5.41
CA ARG A 97 -7.81 12.67 6.64
C ARG A 97 -9.04 13.43 7.13
N GLN A 98 -9.77 14.11 6.24
CA GLN A 98 -11.00 14.81 6.61
C GLN A 98 -12.06 13.83 7.12
N HIS A 99 -12.29 12.71 6.42
CA HIS A 99 -13.24 11.70 6.87
C HIS A 99 -12.90 11.09 8.25
N ILE A 100 -11.62 10.97 8.59
CA ILE A 100 -11.18 10.53 9.92
C ILE A 100 -11.53 11.58 10.98
N LEU A 101 -11.27 12.86 10.69
CA LEU A 101 -11.56 13.97 11.62
C LEU A 101 -13.07 14.14 11.84
N ASP A 102 -13.88 14.02 10.79
CA ASP A 102 -15.35 14.12 10.89
C ASP A 102 -15.91 13.03 11.81
N ARG A 103 -15.40 11.79 11.71
CA ARG A 103 -15.80 10.66 12.56
C ARG A 103 -15.36 10.78 14.01
N GLN A 104 -14.37 11.63 14.30
CA GLN A 104 -13.88 11.90 15.65
C GLN A 104 -14.59 13.11 16.28
N SER A 105 -15.48 13.78 15.55
CA SER A 105 -16.20 14.94 16.06
C SER A 105 -17.28 14.54 17.07
N PRO A 106 -17.45 15.28 18.18
CA PRO A 106 -18.30 14.90 19.31
C PRO A 106 -19.78 14.64 18.94
N ALA A 107 -20.31 15.31 17.90
CA ALA A 107 -21.67 15.09 17.40
C ALA A 107 -21.92 13.67 16.85
N SER A 108 -20.86 12.94 16.46
CA SER A 108 -20.94 11.56 15.93
C SER A 108 -20.76 10.49 17.00
N MET A 109 -20.34 10.87 18.23
CA MET A 109 -20.24 9.96 19.37
C MET A 109 -21.58 9.78 20.11
N GLU A 110 -22.47 10.78 20.09
CA GLU A 110 -23.79 10.71 20.74
C GLU A 110 -24.79 9.80 20.03
N GLN A 111 -24.59 9.49 18.75
CA GLN A 111 -25.50 8.61 17.97
C GLN A 111 -25.16 7.12 18.07
N ARG A 112 -24.19 6.74 18.91
CA ARG A 112 -23.72 5.34 19.07
C ARG A 112 -24.13 4.69 20.40
N ASN A 113 -24.97 5.34 21.21
CA ASN A 113 -25.57 4.77 22.41
C ASN A 113 -27.05 4.46 22.20
#